data_AF-A0A3M2BE69-F1
#
_entry.id   AF-A0A3M2BE69-F1
#
_cell.length_a   1.000
_cell.length_b   1.000
_cell.length_c   1.000
_cell.angle_alpha   90.00
_cell.angle_beta   90.00
_cell.angle_gamma   90.00
#
_symmetry.space_group_name_H-M   'P 1'
#
loop_
_entity.id
_entity.type
_entity.pdbx_description
1 polymer ?
#
loop_
_entity_poly.entity_id
_entity_poly.type
_entity_poly.pdbx_seq_one_letter_code
_entity_poly.pdbx_strand_id
1 'polypeptide(L)'
;MINTKQILRIHGVLLALLGGMMLLPLPFSFYFGSGDHWPILGSALICIALGALIFFSVRNAEKKIARRDGFLIVASGWLAMVSFGTLPYLLSGAIPSFTDAFFETMSGMTTTGASILTDIEAQPEGILFWRSLTQWIGGMGIIVLTVAIFPLLGIGGVELFTAEAPGPTSDKIHPRIQETAKRLWLIYVGLTALQTLLLKLAGMNFYEAINHALTTMATGGFSTRNASIAAFESPVIQYIIIVFMFIAGVNYSITYMALKRKFRKVWNNDEFRAYAATVLGFIAIFTVSVFYIQQGQEGASFEQAFRDSAFQIISLITTTGYVSADYTAWSPALTMLCFILLFLGASAGSTAGGIKFIRHLVFFKNSILEFK
;
A
#
# COMPACT_ATOMS: atom_id res chain seq x y z
N MET A 1 -3.75 29.82 17.35
CA MET A 1 -4.05 28.83 18.41
C MET A 1 -4.50 27.54 17.75
N ILE A 2 -4.25 26.38 18.34
CA ILE A 2 -4.63 25.07 17.79
C ILE A 2 -6.15 24.90 17.85
N ASN A 3 -6.79 24.50 16.75
CA ASN A 3 -8.23 24.30 16.69
C ASN A 3 -8.62 22.87 17.11
N THR A 4 -8.51 22.56 18.40
CA THR A 4 -8.75 21.21 18.95
C THR A 4 -10.12 20.63 18.61
N LYS A 5 -11.17 21.48 18.57
CA LYS A 5 -12.53 21.05 18.19
C LYS A 5 -12.59 20.54 16.76
N GLN A 6 -11.93 21.21 15.82
CA GLN A 6 -11.89 20.77 14.42
C GLN A 6 -11.01 19.52 14.26
N ILE A 7 -9.92 19.40 15.02
CA ILE A 7 -9.10 18.19 15.06
C ILE A 7 -9.94 17.00 15.51
N LEU A 8 -10.64 17.10 16.64
CA LEU A 8 -11.53 16.05 17.15
C LEU A 8 -12.63 15.69 16.14
N ARG A 9 -13.21 16.69 15.47
CA ARG A 9 -14.23 16.47 14.44
C ARG A 9 -13.71 15.57 13.33
N ILE A 10 -12.48 15.78 12.87
CA ILE A 10 -11.86 14.96 11.83
C ILE A 10 -11.56 13.55 12.34
N HIS A 11 -11.09 13.41 13.58
CA HIS A 11 -10.89 12.09 14.19
C HIS A 11 -12.21 11.31 14.30
N GLY A 12 -13.32 11.98 14.64
CA GLY A 12 -14.65 11.36 14.63
C GLY A 12 -15.02 10.78 13.27
N VAL A 13 -14.74 11.52 12.19
CA VAL A 13 -14.94 11.04 10.81
C VAL A 13 -14.00 9.88 10.49
N LEU A 14 -12.72 9.97 10.84
CA LEU A 14 -11.73 8.91 10.60
C LEU A 14 -12.13 7.59 11.29
N LEU A 15 -12.55 7.64 12.56
CA LEU A 15 -13.00 6.46 13.29
C LEU A 15 -14.29 5.86 12.73
N ALA A 16 -15.25 6.71 12.31
CA ALA A 16 -16.45 6.21 11.67
C ALA A 16 -16.16 5.55 10.32
N LEU A 17 -15.24 6.12 9.52
CA LEU A 17 -14.78 5.52 8.27
C LEU A 17 -14.05 4.20 8.53
N LEU A 18 -13.19 4.14 9.54
CA LEU A 18 -12.51 2.92 9.95
C LEU A 18 -13.51 1.81 10.30
N GLY A 19 -14.48 2.12 11.15
CA GLY A 19 -15.52 1.16 11.52
C GLY A 19 -16.38 0.72 10.32
N GLY A 20 -16.64 1.62 9.37
CA GLY A 20 -17.29 1.27 8.10
C GLY A 20 -16.45 0.29 7.26
N MET A 21 -15.13 0.48 7.21
CA MET A 21 -14.22 -0.44 6.51
C MET A 21 -14.12 -1.80 7.21
N MET A 22 -14.21 -1.84 8.55
CA MET A 22 -14.28 -3.09 9.32
C MET A 22 -15.53 -3.93 9.02
N LEU A 23 -16.54 -3.40 8.33
CA LEU A 23 -17.69 -4.21 7.88
C LEU A 23 -17.39 -5.00 6.61
N LEU A 24 -16.39 -4.61 5.81
CA LEU A 24 -16.05 -5.28 4.54
C LEU A 24 -15.56 -6.73 4.68
N PRO A 25 -14.89 -7.14 5.77
CA PRO A 25 -14.59 -8.55 6.01
C PRO A 25 -15.80 -9.44 6.34
N LEU A 26 -16.93 -8.89 6.80
CA LEU A 26 -18.08 -9.68 7.28
C LEU A 26 -18.63 -10.68 6.24
N PRO A 27 -18.81 -10.32 4.96
CA PRO A 27 -19.28 -11.28 3.95
C PRO A 27 -18.37 -12.51 3.83
N PHE A 28 -17.05 -12.34 3.94
CA PHE A 28 -16.09 -13.45 3.91
C PHE A 28 -16.19 -14.30 5.17
N SER A 29 -16.27 -13.67 6.34
CA SER A 29 -16.46 -14.38 7.60
C SER A 29 -17.72 -15.27 7.61
N PHE A 30 -18.84 -14.75 7.09
CA PHE A 30 -20.07 -15.53 6.97
C PHE A 30 -19.99 -16.62 5.91
N TYR A 31 -19.38 -16.33 4.74
CA TYR A 31 -19.26 -17.30 3.65
C TYR A 31 -18.39 -18.51 4.02
N PHE A 32 -17.27 -18.28 4.71
CA PHE A 32 -16.36 -19.33 5.15
C PHE A 32 -16.74 -19.95 6.51
N GLY A 33 -17.64 -19.31 7.28
CA GLY A 33 -18.06 -19.81 8.58
C GLY A 33 -16.96 -19.75 9.64
N SER A 34 -16.04 -18.80 9.53
CA SER A 34 -14.78 -18.72 10.27
C SER A 34 -14.89 -18.25 11.73
N GLY A 35 -16.10 -17.94 12.20
CA GLY A 35 -16.39 -17.64 13.62
C GLY A 35 -16.01 -16.23 14.10
N ASP A 36 -15.37 -15.41 13.26
CA ASP A 36 -14.86 -14.07 13.58
C ASP A 36 -15.84 -12.91 13.28
N HIS A 37 -17.03 -13.21 12.78
CA HIS A 37 -18.05 -12.21 12.41
C HIS A 37 -18.49 -11.32 13.60
N TRP A 38 -18.66 -11.90 14.79
CA TRP A 38 -19.03 -11.12 15.99
C TRP A 38 -17.93 -10.17 16.45
N PRO A 39 -16.66 -10.60 16.60
CA PRO A 39 -15.54 -9.70 16.83
C PRO A 39 -15.43 -8.55 15.82
N ILE A 40 -15.58 -8.85 14.53
CA ILE A 40 -15.49 -7.86 13.45
C ILE A 40 -16.65 -6.85 13.56
N LEU A 41 -17.88 -7.33 13.74
CA LEU A 41 -19.05 -6.47 13.90
C LEU A 41 -18.95 -5.60 15.16
N GLY A 42 -18.52 -6.18 16.29
CA GLY A 42 -18.30 -5.46 17.54
C GLY A 42 -17.26 -4.33 17.38
N SER A 43 -16.14 -4.64 16.73
CA SER A 43 -15.08 -3.66 16.41
C SER A 43 -15.62 -2.51 15.56
N ALA A 44 -16.37 -2.83 14.50
CA ALA A 44 -16.98 -1.85 13.61
C ALA A 44 -17.95 -0.92 14.36
N LEU A 45 -18.84 -1.49 15.17
CA LEU A 45 -19.83 -0.74 15.94
C LEU A 45 -19.19 0.17 16.99
N ILE A 46 -18.14 -0.30 17.69
CA ILE A 46 -17.38 0.52 18.65
C ILE A 46 -16.78 1.75 17.93
N CYS A 47 -16.10 1.54 16.81
CA CYS A 47 -15.48 2.61 16.02
C CYS A 47 -16.51 3.61 15.47
N ILE A 48 -17.62 3.12 14.91
CA ILE A 48 -18.70 3.97 14.39
C ILE A 48 -19.35 4.77 15.50
N ALA A 49 -19.70 4.13 16.63
CA ALA A 49 -20.38 4.78 17.74
C ALA A 49 -19.50 5.86 18.37
N LEU A 50 -18.22 5.55 18.63
CA LEU A 50 -17.28 6.52 19.18
C LEU A 50 -16.98 7.65 18.19
N GLY A 51 -16.79 7.33 16.91
CA GLY A 51 -16.58 8.33 15.86
C GLY A 51 -17.75 9.29 15.73
N ALA A 52 -18.98 8.76 15.73
CA ALA A 52 -20.21 9.56 15.71
C ALA A 52 -20.34 10.42 16.96
N LEU A 53 -20.11 9.86 18.16
CA LEU A 53 -20.17 10.60 19.42
C LEU A 53 -19.21 11.79 19.42
N ILE A 54 -17.96 11.58 19.00
CA ILE A 54 -16.96 12.64 18.89
C ILE A 54 -17.43 13.69 17.87
N PHE A 55 -17.82 13.27 16.66
CA PHE A 55 -18.26 14.19 15.60
C PHE A 55 -19.43 15.08 16.02
N PHE A 56 -20.45 14.51 16.66
CA PHE A 56 -21.63 15.26 17.09
C PHE A 56 -21.34 16.19 18.27
N SER A 57 -20.45 15.79 19.18
CA SER A 57 -20.02 16.62 20.32
C SER A 57 -19.31 17.92 19.91
N VAL A 58 -18.66 17.94 18.74
CA VAL A 58 -17.96 19.12 18.21
C VAL A 58 -18.51 19.61 16.86
N ARG A 59 -19.78 19.33 16.55
CA ARG A 59 -20.39 19.65 15.23
C ARG A 59 -20.32 21.13 14.84
N ASN A 60 -20.32 22.03 15.83
CA ASN A 60 -20.27 23.49 15.67
C ASN A 60 -18.84 24.05 15.61
N ALA A 61 -17.81 23.20 15.46
CA ALA A 61 -16.43 23.64 15.32
C ALA A 61 -16.23 24.55 14.09
N GLU A 62 -15.39 25.57 14.23
CA GLU A 62 -14.94 26.36 13.09
C GLU A 62 -14.17 25.49 12.10
N LYS A 63 -14.55 25.56 10.82
CA LYS A 63 -14.01 24.68 9.76
C LYS A 63 -12.64 25.11 9.23
N LYS A 64 -11.99 26.09 9.85
CA LYS A 64 -10.67 26.58 9.45
C LYS A 64 -9.58 25.65 10.02
N ILE A 65 -8.69 25.21 9.15
CA ILE A 65 -7.55 24.35 9.48
C ILE A 65 -6.29 25.14 9.15
N ALA A 66 -5.48 25.44 10.16
CA ALA A 66 -4.15 25.98 9.94
C ALA A 66 -3.16 24.83 9.65
N ARG A 67 -2.01 25.15 9.05
CA ARG A 67 -0.94 24.17 8.78
C ARG A 67 -0.54 23.35 10.02
N ARG A 68 -0.46 23.98 11.20
CA ARG A 68 -0.14 23.30 12.46
C ARG A 68 -1.19 22.27 12.87
N ASP A 69 -2.48 22.58 12.65
CA ASP A 69 -3.57 21.65 12.89
C ASP A 69 -3.46 20.46 11.93
N GLY A 70 -3.10 20.71 10.66
CA GLY A 70 -2.88 19.66 9.65
C GLY A 70 -1.86 18.61 10.07
N PHE A 71 -0.68 19.04 10.55
CA PHE A 71 0.34 18.11 11.05
C PHE A 71 -0.15 17.29 12.25
N LEU A 72 -0.84 17.93 13.20
CA LEU A 72 -1.38 17.24 14.37
C LEU A 72 -2.44 16.22 13.96
N ILE A 73 -3.37 16.59 13.08
CA ILE A 73 -4.43 15.71 12.59
C ILE A 73 -3.84 14.47 11.93
N VAL A 74 -2.79 14.63 11.12
CA VAL A 74 -2.14 13.51 10.45
C VAL A 74 -1.47 12.61 11.47
N ALA A 75 -0.59 13.15 12.30
CA ALA A 75 0.16 12.35 13.27
C ALA A 75 -0.74 11.61 14.28
N SER A 76 -1.69 12.31 14.91
CA SER A 76 -2.59 11.67 15.87
C SER A 76 -3.66 10.82 15.18
N GLY A 77 -4.05 11.16 13.94
CA GLY A 77 -4.98 10.39 13.14
C GLY A 77 -4.43 8.99 12.85
N TRP A 78 -3.19 8.88 12.38
CA TRP A 78 -2.52 7.59 12.16
C TRP A 78 -2.44 6.75 13.44
N LEU A 79 -2.05 7.35 14.58
CA LEU A 79 -2.00 6.65 15.86
C LEU A 79 -3.37 6.16 16.32
N ALA A 80 -4.40 6.99 16.20
CA ALA A 80 -5.77 6.58 16.53
C ALA A 80 -6.22 5.43 15.62
N MET A 81 -6.03 5.57 14.32
CA MET A 81 -6.42 4.57 13.33
C MET A 81 -5.76 3.21 13.55
N VAL A 82 -4.47 3.19 13.88
CA VAL A 82 -3.75 1.95 14.24
C VAL A 82 -4.28 1.38 15.56
N SER A 83 -4.45 2.22 16.58
CA SER A 83 -4.94 1.77 17.89
C SER A 83 -6.32 1.12 17.79
N PHE A 84 -7.26 1.74 17.08
CA PHE A 84 -8.60 1.19 16.87
C PHE A 84 -8.63 0.05 15.85
N GLY A 85 -7.71 0.04 14.88
CA GLY A 85 -7.55 -1.05 13.92
C GLY A 85 -7.13 -2.38 14.55
N THR A 86 -6.65 -2.37 15.80
CA THR A 86 -6.34 -3.59 16.57
C THR A 86 -7.58 -4.35 17.03
N LEU A 87 -8.76 -3.70 17.09
CA LEU A 87 -9.96 -4.28 17.70
C LEU A 87 -10.38 -5.63 17.10
N PRO A 88 -10.40 -5.84 15.76
CA PRO A 88 -10.76 -7.14 15.19
C PRO A 88 -9.83 -8.26 15.67
N TYR A 89 -8.52 -7.98 15.83
CA TYR A 89 -7.56 -8.98 16.31
C TYR A 89 -7.74 -9.31 17.80
N LEU A 90 -7.97 -8.29 18.63
CA LEU A 90 -8.12 -8.44 20.07
C LEU A 90 -9.43 -9.13 20.44
N LEU A 91 -10.54 -8.72 19.81
CA LEU A 91 -11.86 -9.27 20.10
C LEU A 91 -12.05 -10.69 19.56
N SER A 92 -11.35 -11.06 18.48
CA SER A 92 -11.38 -12.42 17.94
C SER A 92 -10.44 -13.38 18.67
N GLY A 93 -9.46 -12.86 19.40
CA GLY A 93 -8.39 -13.64 19.99
C GLY A 93 -7.33 -14.11 18.97
N ALA A 94 -7.39 -13.64 17.72
CA ALA A 94 -6.38 -13.94 16.71
C ALA A 94 -4.99 -13.41 17.10
N ILE A 95 -4.94 -12.22 17.71
CA ILE A 95 -3.72 -11.66 18.31
C ILE A 95 -4.08 -11.11 19.69
N PRO A 96 -3.98 -11.91 20.77
CA PRO A 96 -4.46 -11.52 22.10
C PRO A 96 -3.68 -10.38 22.76
N SER A 97 -2.40 -10.24 22.42
CA SER A 97 -1.54 -9.19 22.98
C SER A 97 -1.77 -7.87 22.27
N PHE A 98 -2.05 -6.80 23.04
CA PHE A 98 -2.20 -5.46 22.48
C PHE A 98 -0.96 -4.99 21.73
N THR A 99 0.25 -5.27 22.23
CA THR A 99 1.49 -4.85 21.56
C THR A 99 1.64 -5.51 20.20
N ASP A 100 1.29 -6.79 20.11
CA ASP A 100 1.45 -7.57 18.90
C ASP A 100 0.35 -7.22 17.89
N ALA A 101 -0.88 -7.02 18.36
CA ALA A 101 -1.98 -6.54 17.53
C ALA A 101 -1.72 -5.11 17.03
N PHE A 102 -1.12 -4.25 17.86
CA PHE A 102 -0.69 -2.91 17.48
C PHE A 102 0.43 -2.98 16.44
N PHE A 103 1.42 -3.86 16.60
CA PHE A 103 2.47 -4.08 15.60
C PHE A 103 1.90 -4.55 14.27
N GLU A 104 1.04 -5.58 14.27
CA GLU A 104 0.44 -6.14 13.05
C GLU A 104 -0.41 -5.08 12.33
N THR A 105 -1.19 -4.31 13.10
CA THR A 105 -2.02 -3.22 12.55
C THR A 105 -1.17 -2.08 12.03
N MET A 106 -0.12 -1.68 12.76
CA MET A 106 0.82 -0.64 12.31
C MET A 106 1.46 -1.06 11.00
N SER A 107 2.02 -2.29 10.95
CA SER A 107 2.66 -2.84 9.77
C SER A 107 1.72 -2.93 8.57
N GLY A 108 0.46 -3.30 8.79
CA GLY A 108 -0.58 -3.25 7.76
C GLY A 108 -0.83 -1.83 7.28
N MET A 109 -1.20 -0.93 8.19
CA MET A 109 -1.55 0.46 7.87
C MET A 109 -0.40 1.25 7.23
N THR A 110 0.85 1.01 7.63
CA THR A 110 2.04 1.64 7.02
C THR A 110 2.58 0.88 5.82
N THR A 111 1.84 -0.12 5.32
CA THR A 111 2.20 -0.97 4.17
C THR A 111 3.61 -1.53 4.29
N THR A 112 4.02 -1.89 5.50
CA THR A 112 5.36 -2.43 5.79
C THR A 112 5.44 -3.93 5.54
N GLY A 113 4.35 -4.66 5.80
CA GLY A 113 4.27 -6.09 5.44
C GLY A 113 4.98 -7.06 6.38
N ALA A 114 5.60 -6.57 7.47
CA ALA A 114 6.11 -7.41 8.53
C ALA A 114 4.96 -8.00 9.36
N SER A 115 5.06 -9.26 9.78
CA SER A 115 3.98 -9.93 10.50
C SER A 115 4.49 -10.63 11.76
N ILE A 116 3.71 -10.57 12.85
CA ILE A 116 3.95 -11.35 14.07
C ILE A 116 3.37 -12.77 13.97
N LEU A 117 2.46 -12.98 13.02
CA LEU A 117 1.76 -14.24 12.84
C LEU A 117 2.70 -15.25 12.18
N THR A 118 2.93 -16.38 12.84
CA THR A 118 3.80 -17.46 12.33
C THR A 118 3.06 -18.42 11.41
N ASP A 119 1.77 -18.63 11.65
CA ASP A 119 0.87 -19.39 10.80
C ASP A 119 -0.30 -18.51 10.36
N ILE A 120 -0.17 -18.00 9.14
CA ILE A 120 -1.15 -17.15 8.46
C ILE A 120 -2.38 -17.96 8.07
N GLU A 121 -2.20 -19.19 7.60
CA GLU A 121 -3.28 -20.00 7.03
C GLU A 121 -4.25 -20.53 8.10
N ALA A 122 -3.79 -20.59 9.36
CA ALA A 122 -4.63 -20.94 10.51
C ALA A 122 -5.55 -19.79 10.98
N GLN A 123 -5.37 -18.57 10.47
CA GLN A 123 -6.17 -17.42 10.90
C GLN A 123 -7.55 -17.39 10.24
N PRO A 124 -8.60 -16.93 10.96
CA PRO A 124 -9.92 -16.77 10.37
C PRO A 124 -9.93 -15.87 9.13
N GLU A 125 -10.75 -16.21 8.13
CA GLU A 125 -10.74 -15.57 6.83
C GLU A 125 -11.18 -14.09 6.87
N GLY A 126 -12.06 -13.70 7.80
CA GLY A 126 -12.42 -12.31 8.01
C GLY A 126 -11.26 -11.50 8.61
N ILE A 127 -10.51 -12.08 9.55
CA ILE A 127 -9.30 -11.48 10.13
C ILE A 127 -8.19 -11.34 9.08
N LEU A 128 -7.96 -12.36 8.26
CA LEU A 128 -7.01 -12.28 7.15
C LEU A 128 -7.41 -11.23 6.11
N PHE A 129 -8.71 -11.10 5.82
CA PHE A 129 -9.20 -10.04 4.94
C PHE A 129 -9.02 -8.65 5.56
N TRP A 130 -9.29 -8.50 6.87
CA TRP A 130 -9.01 -7.26 7.60
C TRP A 130 -7.52 -6.89 7.51
N ARG A 131 -6.63 -7.87 7.70
CA ARG A 131 -5.19 -7.71 7.58
C ARG A 131 -4.78 -7.15 6.21
N SER A 132 -5.26 -7.73 5.11
CA SER A 132 -5.03 -7.20 3.76
C SER A 132 -5.65 -5.82 3.54
N LEU A 133 -6.83 -5.58 4.10
CA LEU A 133 -7.54 -4.31 3.96
C LEU A 133 -6.82 -3.16 4.68
N THR A 134 -6.15 -3.42 5.82
CA THR A 134 -5.33 -2.39 6.48
C THR A 134 -4.22 -1.86 5.57
N GLN A 135 -3.58 -2.72 4.78
CA GLN A 135 -2.60 -2.29 3.76
C GLN A 135 -3.26 -1.42 2.70
N TRP A 136 -4.42 -1.82 2.21
CA TRP A 136 -5.13 -1.07 1.17
C TRP A 136 -5.60 0.32 1.63
N ILE A 137 -6.09 0.41 2.87
CA ILE A 137 -6.43 1.69 3.51
C ILE A 137 -5.18 2.56 3.66
N GLY A 138 -4.07 1.96 4.07
CA GLY A 138 -2.78 2.60 4.28
C GLY A 138 -2.14 3.14 3.01
N GLY A 139 -2.07 2.33 1.95
CA GLY A 139 -1.25 2.59 0.77
C GLY A 139 -1.64 3.85 0.00
N MET A 140 -2.95 4.08 -0.20
CA MET A 140 -3.43 5.31 -0.83
C MET A 140 -3.48 6.51 0.15
N GLY A 141 -3.37 6.24 1.45
CA GLY A 141 -3.54 7.20 2.53
C GLY A 141 -5.00 7.39 2.92
N ILE A 142 -5.33 7.13 4.18
CA ILE A 142 -6.68 7.35 4.68
C ILE A 142 -7.03 8.85 4.72
N ILE A 143 -6.04 9.73 4.84
CA ILE A 143 -6.32 11.17 4.84
C ILE A 143 -6.58 11.64 3.42
N VAL A 144 -5.97 11.06 2.38
CA VAL A 144 -6.40 11.25 0.99
C VAL A 144 -7.85 10.78 0.79
N LEU A 145 -8.25 9.64 1.35
CA LEU A 145 -9.66 9.18 1.33
C LEU A 145 -10.58 10.22 1.98
N THR A 146 -10.19 10.70 3.14
CA THR A 146 -11.00 11.64 3.92
C THR A 146 -11.08 13.01 3.22
N VAL A 147 -9.99 13.48 2.60
CA VAL A 147 -9.94 14.70 1.78
C VAL A 147 -10.85 14.59 0.55
N ALA A 148 -11.04 13.40 -0.01
CA ALA A 148 -12.00 13.18 -1.09
C ALA A 148 -13.47 13.35 -0.64
N ILE A 149 -13.77 13.10 0.64
CA ILE A 149 -15.11 13.16 1.25
C ILE A 149 -15.41 14.54 1.88
N PHE A 150 -14.39 15.28 2.33
CA PHE A 150 -14.55 16.63 2.92
C PHE A 150 -15.33 17.69 2.14
N PRO A 151 -15.41 17.71 0.79
CA PRO A 151 -16.27 18.68 0.09
C PRO A 151 -17.73 18.56 0.53
N LEU A 152 -18.20 17.33 0.78
CA LEU A 152 -19.56 17.06 1.23
C LEU A 152 -19.82 17.61 2.65
N LEU A 153 -18.76 17.83 3.42
CA LEU A 153 -18.80 18.35 4.80
C LEU A 153 -18.44 19.86 4.87
N GLY A 154 -18.04 20.46 3.74
CA GLY A 154 -17.62 21.85 3.63
C GLY A 154 -16.31 22.17 4.36
N ILE A 155 -15.37 21.23 4.42
CA ILE A 155 -14.05 21.38 5.08
C ILE A 155 -12.94 21.49 4.02
N GLY A 156 -11.97 22.38 4.22
CA GLY A 156 -10.80 22.51 3.34
C GLY A 156 -9.76 21.38 3.58
N GLY A 157 -9.20 20.80 2.52
CA GLY A 157 -8.34 19.61 2.62
C GLY A 157 -6.87 19.79 2.21
N VAL A 158 -6.45 21.00 1.82
CA VAL A 158 -5.12 21.22 1.22
C VAL A 158 -3.97 20.94 2.19
N GLU A 159 -4.06 21.45 3.42
CA GLU A 159 -3.02 21.26 4.44
C GLU A 159 -2.89 19.79 4.87
N LEU A 160 -4.00 19.04 4.83
CA LEU A 160 -4.03 17.62 5.20
C LEU A 160 -3.37 16.74 4.13
N PHE A 161 -3.71 16.96 2.86
CA PHE A 161 -3.08 16.25 1.75
C PHE A 161 -1.57 16.51 1.68
N THR A 162 -1.17 17.78 1.84
CA THR A 162 0.24 18.18 1.79
C THR A 162 1.04 17.56 2.93
N ALA A 163 0.40 17.31 4.08
CA ALA A 163 1.06 16.71 5.24
C ALA A 163 1.17 15.17 5.16
N GLU A 164 0.34 14.48 4.38
CA GLU A 164 0.39 13.02 4.21
C GLU A 164 1.19 12.59 2.96
N ALA A 165 1.17 13.39 1.88
CA ALA A 165 1.77 13.00 0.61
C ALA A 165 3.31 12.83 0.70
N PRO A 166 3.87 11.67 0.30
CA PRO A 166 5.31 11.43 0.38
C PRO A 166 6.06 12.03 -0.82
N GLY A 167 7.04 12.89 -0.52
CA GLY A 167 7.98 13.43 -1.51
C GLY A 167 7.53 14.75 -2.15
N PRO A 168 8.43 15.42 -2.90
CA PRO A 168 8.14 16.69 -3.54
C PRO A 168 7.14 16.50 -4.69
N THR A 169 5.94 17.07 -4.58
CA THR A 169 4.97 17.11 -5.68
C THR A 169 5.29 18.31 -6.59
N SER A 170 5.75 18.05 -7.81
CA SER A 170 6.20 19.10 -8.76
C SER A 170 5.08 19.97 -9.32
N ASP A 171 3.83 19.53 -9.24
CA ASP A 171 2.70 20.26 -9.80
C ASP A 171 2.14 21.25 -8.78
N LYS A 172 2.19 22.55 -9.12
CA LYS A 172 1.53 23.63 -8.37
C LYS A 172 0.09 23.21 -8.08
N ILE A 173 -0.21 22.94 -6.80
CA ILE A 173 -1.48 22.38 -6.37
C ILE A 173 -2.57 23.43 -6.59
N HIS A 174 -3.27 23.31 -7.71
CA HIS A 174 -4.43 24.13 -8.04
C HIS A 174 -5.58 23.88 -7.03
N PRO A 175 -6.55 24.81 -6.91
CA PRO A 175 -7.71 24.73 -5.98
C PRO A 175 -8.65 23.52 -6.14
N ARG A 176 -8.28 22.51 -6.94
CA ARG A 176 -9.04 21.29 -7.24
C ARG A 176 -8.51 20.03 -6.55
N ILE A 177 -7.81 20.16 -5.42
CA ILE A 177 -7.20 19.02 -4.69
C ILE A 177 -8.20 17.89 -4.40
N GLN A 178 -9.46 18.25 -4.18
CA GLN A 178 -10.57 17.34 -3.95
C GLN A 178 -10.88 16.49 -5.20
N GLU A 179 -10.89 17.10 -6.39
CA GLU A 179 -11.05 16.35 -7.65
C GLU A 179 -9.86 15.43 -7.90
N THR A 180 -8.65 15.90 -7.58
CA THR A 180 -7.44 15.09 -7.68
C THR A 180 -7.54 13.86 -6.79
N ALA A 181 -7.83 14.02 -5.49
CA ALA A 181 -7.99 12.92 -4.54
C ALA A 181 -9.03 11.89 -5.01
N LYS A 182 -10.20 12.35 -5.48
CA LYS A 182 -11.24 11.47 -6.05
C LYS A 182 -10.75 10.68 -7.27
N ARG A 183 -10.01 11.34 -8.19
CA ARG A 183 -9.47 10.67 -9.39
C ARG A 183 -8.41 9.64 -9.03
N LEU A 184 -7.51 9.94 -8.08
CA LEU A 184 -6.50 8.98 -7.64
C LEU A 184 -7.13 7.75 -6.98
N TRP A 185 -8.13 7.95 -6.11
CA TRP A 185 -8.90 6.85 -5.51
C TRP A 185 -9.62 5.99 -6.55
N LEU A 186 -10.22 6.61 -7.58
CA LEU A 186 -10.86 5.85 -8.65
C LEU A 186 -9.87 4.97 -9.42
N ILE A 187 -8.66 5.47 -9.68
CA ILE A 187 -7.58 4.69 -10.30
C ILE A 187 -7.15 3.56 -9.38
N TYR A 188 -6.96 3.83 -8.09
CA TYR A 188 -6.54 2.85 -7.09
C TYR A 188 -7.52 1.68 -6.99
N VAL A 189 -8.81 1.98 -6.79
CA VAL A 189 -9.90 0.98 -6.75
C VAL A 189 -10.01 0.24 -8.09
N GLY A 190 -9.94 0.97 -9.21
CA GLY A 190 -10.06 0.39 -10.55
C GLY A 190 -8.93 -0.59 -10.88
N LEU A 191 -7.69 -0.25 -10.54
CA LEU A 191 -6.54 -1.14 -10.69
C LEU A 191 -6.62 -2.35 -9.76
N THR A 192 -7.05 -2.15 -8.50
CA THR A 192 -7.27 -3.24 -7.54
C THR A 192 -8.30 -4.24 -8.07
N ALA A 193 -9.44 -3.75 -8.58
CA ALA A 193 -10.48 -4.58 -9.16
C ALA A 193 -10.01 -5.32 -10.43
N LEU A 194 -9.26 -4.63 -11.30
CA LEU A 194 -8.68 -5.23 -12.49
C LEU A 194 -7.69 -6.35 -12.14
N GLN A 195 -6.81 -6.11 -11.16
CA GLN A 195 -5.86 -7.13 -10.70
C GLN A 195 -6.59 -8.34 -10.10
N THR A 196 -7.60 -8.11 -9.26
CA THR A 196 -8.44 -9.17 -8.69
C THR A 196 -9.03 -10.05 -9.78
N LEU A 197 -9.58 -9.44 -10.83
CA LEU A 197 -10.14 -10.17 -11.96
C LEU A 197 -9.08 -10.99 -12.70
N LEU A 198 -7.93 -10.39 -13.01
CA LEU A 198 -6.86 -11.08 -13.74
C LEU A 198 -6.27 -12.25 -12.94
N LEU A 199 -6.05 -12.07 -11.63
CA LEU A 199 -5.58 -13.13 -10.74
C LEU A 199 -6.58 -14.28 -10.65
N LYS A 200 -7.88 -13.97 -10.54
CA LYS A 200 -8.94 -14.97 -10.58
C LYS A 200 -8.95 -15.76 -11.89
N LEU A 201 -8.82 -15.07 -13.02
CA LEU A 201 -8.75 -15.71 -14.34
C LEU A 201 -7.48 -16.54 -14.54
N ALA A 202 -6.38 -16.20 -13.84
CA ALA A 202 -5.13 -16.95 -13.84
C ALA A 202 -5.15 -18.18 -12.90
N GLY A 203 -6.25 -18.43 -12.19
CA GLY A 203 -6.47 -19.63 -11.38
C GLY A 203 -6.46 -19.43 -9.87
N MET A 204 -6.24 -18.20 -9.35
CA MET A 204 -6.45 -17.94 -7.92
C MET A 204 -7.93 -18.03 -7.56
N ASN A 205 -8.23 -18.52 -6.35
CA ASN A 205 -9.59 -18.39 -5.85
C ASN A 205 -9.93 -16.90 -5.63
N PHE A 206 -11.22 -16.54 -5.63
CA PHE A 206 -11.62 -15.13 -5.55
C PHE A 206 -11.14 -14.45 -4.27
N TYR A 207 -11.13 -15.17 -3.14
CA TYR A 207 -10.70 -14.67 -1.85
C TYR A 207 -9.20 -14.34 -1.82
N GLU A 208 -8.36 -15.23 -2.33
CA GLU A 208 -6.92 -15.00 -2.48
C GLU A 208 -6.66 -13.88 -3.48
N ALA A 209 -7.36 -13.88 -4.61
CA ALA A 209 -7.18 -12.87 -5.66
C ALA A 209 -7.47 -11.45 -5.17
N ILE A 210 -8.54 -11.25 -4.39
CA ILE A 210 -8.86 -9.93 -3.85
C ILE A 210 -7.88 -9.53 -2.75
N ASN A 211 -7.51 -10.45 -1.84
CA ASN A 211 -6.52 -10.17 -0.79
C ASN A 211 -5.18 -9.73 -1.41
N HIS A 212 -4.66 -10.50 -2.37
CA HIS A 212 -3.39 -10.16 -3.01
C HIS A 212 -3.46 -8.90 -3.88
N ALA A 213 -4.62 -8.59 -4.47
CA ALA A 213 -4.78 -7.33 -5.21
C ALA A 213 -4.77 -6.11 -4.27
N LEU A 214 -5.43 -6.20 -3.11
CA LEU A 214 -5.46 -5.15 -2.08
C LEU A 214 -4.03 -4.77 -1.64
N THR A 215 -3.23 -5.78 -1.33
CA THR A 215 -1.86 -5.68 -0.79
C THR A 215 -0.81 -5.40 -1.87
N THR A 216 -1.02 -5.84 -3.12
CA THR A 216 -0.16 -5.48 -4.26
C THR A 216 -0.30 -4.00 -4.59
N MET A 217 -1.52 -3.50 -4.75
CA MET A 217 -1.74 -2.10 -5.11
C MET A 217 -1.30 -1.16 -4.00
N ALA A 218 -1.38 -1.60 -2.74
CA ALA A 218 -0.83 -0.90 -1.59
C ALA A 218 0.70 -0.96 -1.47
N THR A 219 1.38 -1.77 -2.31
CA THR A 219 2.81 -2.07 -2.18
C THR A 219 3.18 -2.48 -0.75
N GLY A 220 2.38 -3.36 -0.14
CA GLY A 220 2.56 -3.77 1.26
C GLY A 220 2.89 -5.25 1.48
N GLY A 221 2.53 -6.15 0.56
CA GLY A 221 3.05 -7.52 0.57
C GLY A 221 2.48 -8.50 1.59
N PHE A 222 1.39 -8.17 2.30
CA PHE A 222 0.69 -9.21 3.06
C PHE A 222 0.10 -10.25 2.11
N SER A 223 0.11 -11.50 2.56
CA SER A 223 -0.41 -12.66 1.84
C SER A 223 -1.34 -13.46 2.74
N THR A 224 -2.24 -14.22 2.13
CA THR A 224 -3.06 -15.23 2.79
C THR A 224 -2.32 -16.56 2.96
N ARG A 225 -1.09 -16.67 2.44
CA ARG A 225 -0.27 -17.89 2.44
C ARG A 225 1.02 -17.65 3.21
N ASN A 226 1.47 -18.67 3.95
CA ASN A 226 2.72 -18.64 4.72
C ASN A 226 3.94 -18.40 3.82
N ALA A 227 3.97 -19.03 2.65
CA ALA A 227 5.05 -18.87 1.67
C ALA A 227 4.87 -17.66 0.74
N SER A 228 3.98 -16.71 1.06
CA SER A 228 3.69 -15.55 0.21
C SER A 228 3.29 -15.98 -1.21
N ILE A 229 3.81 -15.32 -2.25
CA ILE A 229 3.52 -15.65 -3.65
C ILE A 229 4.18 -16.96 -4.09
N ALA A 230 5.21 -17.45 -3.38
CA ALA A 230 5.82 -18.75 -3.66
C ALA A 230 4.84 -19.92 -3.49
N ALA A 231 3.74 -19.75 -2.75
CA ALA A 231 2.66 -20.74 -2.65
C ALA A 231 1.86 -20.92 -3.96
N PHE A 232 1.97 -19.98 -4.90
CA PHE A 232 1.27 -20.01 -6.18
C PHE A 232 2.24 -20.35 -7.31
N GLU A 233 2.26 -21.63 -7.71
CA GLU A 233 3.22 -22.15 -8.69
C GLU A 233 2.99 -21.64 -10.13
N SER A 234 1.81 -21.08 -10.43
CA SER A 234 1.48 -20.58 -11.78
C SER A 234 2.35 -19.38 -12.17
N PRO A 235 3.16 -19.47 -13.24
CA PRO A 235 3.96 -18.34 -13.74
C PRO A 235 3.11 -17.12 -14.09
N VAL A 236 1.88 -17.34 -14.57
CA VAL A 236 0.95 -16.29 -14.99
C VAL A 236 0.57 -15.39 -13.81
N ILE A 237 0.34 -15.98 -12.63
CA ILE A 237 0.05 -15.24 -11.40
C ILE A 237 1.22 -14.31 -11.05
N GLN A 238 2.45 -14.85 -11.06
CA GLN A 238 3.65 -14.09 -10.75
C GLN A 238 3.82 -12.92 -11.73
N TYR A 239 3.62 -13.13 -13.03
CA TYR A 239 3.69 -12.05 -14.02
C TYR A 239 2.62 -10.98 -13.85
N ILE A 240 1.39 -11.35 -13.49
CA ILE A 240 0.34 -10.37 -13.17
C ILE A 240 0.79 -9.52 -11.97
N ILE A 241 1.26 -10.15 -10.90
CA ILE A 241 1.72 -9.41 -9.71
C ILE A 241 2.92 -8.53 -10.03
N ILE A 242 3.89 -9.01 -10.83
CA ILE A 242 5.04 -8.22 -11.32
C ILE A 242 4.59 -6.93 -11.99
N VAL A 243 3.65 -7.03 -12.94
CA VAL A 243 3.16 -5.86 -13.68
C VAL A 243 2.44 -4.89 -12.75
N PHE A 244 1.60 -5.39 -11.85
CA PHE A 244 0.83 -4.53 -10.94
C PHE A 244 1.69 -3.90 -9.84
N MET A 245 2.70 -4.60 -9.32
CA MET A 245 3.70 -3.99 -8.42
C MET A 245 4.42 -2.85 -9.13
N PHE A 246 4.87 -3.05 -10.37
CA PHE A 246 5.53 -2.00 -11.14
C PHE A 246 4.61 -0.78 -11.33
N ILE A 247 3.35 -1.00 -11.71
CA ILE A 247 2.35 0.07 -11.89
C ILE A 247 2.06 0.80 -10.56
N ALA A 248 1.94 0.07 -9.45
CA ALA A 248 1.69 0.63 -8.13
C ALA A 248 2.86 1.53 -7.66
N GLY A 249 4.09 1.21 -8.07
CA GLY A 249 5.29 2.03 -7.86
C GLY A 249 5.42 3.26 -8.78
N VAL A 250 4.58 3.41 -9.80
CA VAL A 250 4.54 4.60 -10.65
C VAL A 250 3.72 5.71 -9.98
N ASN A 251 4.09 6.97 -10.22
CA ASN A 251 3.29 8.11 -9.77
C ASN A 251 1.87 8.04 -10.35
N TYR A 252 0.83 8.07 -9.50
CA TYR A 252 -0.56 7.90 -9.95
C TYR A 252 -1.04 9.02 -10.89
N SER A 253 -0.41 10.20 -10.85
CA SER A 253 -0.67 11.28 -11.82
C SER A 253 -0.17 10.93 -13.22
N ILE A 254 0.95 10.19 -13.31
CA ILE A 254 1.47 9.64 -14.57
C ILE A 254 0.58 8.50 -15.06
N THR A 255 0.15 7.60 -14.16
CA THR A 255 -0.83 6.55 -14.46
C THR A 255 -2.13 7.14 -15.01
N TYR A 256 -2.64 8.22 -14.41
CA TYR A 256 -3.80 8.96 -14.93
C TYR A 256 -3.56 9.49 -16.35
N MET A 257 -2.39 10.06 -16.63
CA MET A 257 -2.04 10.54 -17.97
C MET A 257 -1.97 9.41 -19.00
N ALA A 258 -1.45 8.24 -18.61
CA ALA A 258 -1.43 7.04 -19.45
C ALA A 258 -2.86 6.58 -19.79
N LEU A 259 -3.77 6.53 -18.81
CA LEU A 259 -5.18 6.18 -19.00
C LEU A 259 -5.92 7.17 -19.93
N LYS A 260 -5.51 8.45 -19.92
CA LYS A 260 -6.00 9.48 -20.86
C LYS A 260 -5.29 9.45 -22.23
N ARG A 261 -4.51 8.40 -22.52
CA ARG A 261 -3.75 8.20 -23.76
C ARG A 261 -2.73 9.31 -24.05
N LYS A 262 -2.26 10.03 -23.03
CA LYS A 262 -1.24 11.09 -23.16
C LYS A 262 0.17 10.53 -23.04
N PHE A 263 0.49 9.50 -23.81
CA PHE A 263 1.75 8.75 -23.71
C PHE A 263 3.01 9.61 -23.88
N ARG A 264 2.95 10.65 -24.72
CA ARG A 264 4.06 11.61 -24.87
C ARG A 264 4.42 12.31 -23.55
N LYS A 265 3.44 12.60 -22.69
CA LYS A 265 3.70 13.20 -21.37
C LYS A 265 4.31 12.19 -20.40
N VAL A 266 3.87 10.94 -20.47
CA VAL A 266 4.42 9.84 -19.66
C VAL A 266 5.89 9.62 -20.02
N TRP A 267 6.20 9.49 -21.32
CA TRP A 267 7.56 9.23 -21.77
C TRP A 267 8.51 10.43 -21.68
N ASN A 268 7.98 11.65 -21.54
CA ASN A 268 8.78 12.84 -21.28
C ASN A 268 9.01 13.09 -19.79
N ASN A 269 8.43 12.28 -18.89
CA ASN A 269 8.65 12.43 -17.46
C ASN A 269 10.00 11.80 -17.07
N ASP A 270 10.92 12.64 -16.60
CA ASP A 270 12.28 12.22 -16.22
C ASP A 270 12.29 11.16 -15.12
N GLU A 271 11.44 11.27 -14.10
CA GLU A 271 11.38 10.33 -12.99
C GLU A 271 10.92 8.95 -13.46
N PHE A 272 9.83 8.88 -14.24
CA PHE A 272 9.30 7.62 -14.78
C PHE A 272 10.32 6.90 -15.65
N ARG A 273 11.00 7.63 -16.54
CA ARG A 273 12.05 7.05 -17.41
C ARG A 273 13.19 6.48 -16.59
N ALA A 274 13.66 7.24 -15.61
CA ALA A 274 14.79 6.82 -14.78
C ALA A 274 14.41 5.62 -13.91
N TYR A 275 13.21 5.62 -13.31
CA TYR A 275 12.66 4.49 -12.56
C TYR A 275 12.55 3.23 -13.44
N ALA A 276 11.91 3.34 -14.61
CA ALA A 276 11.75 2.22 -15.53
C ALA A 276 13.09 1.67 -16.03
N ALA A 277 14.04 2.56 -16.39
CA ALA A 277 15.37 2.16 -16.83
C ALA A 277 16.15 1.43 -15.73
N THR A 278 16.10 1.91 -14.49
CA THR A 278 16.76 1.26 -13.36
C THR A 278 16.17 -0.11 -13.04
N VAL A 279 14.83 -0.23 -13.00
CA VAL A 279 14.16 -1.52 -12.82
C VAL A 279 14.58 -2.51 -13.90
N LEU A 280 14.45 -2.14 -15.18
CA LEU A 280 14.81 -3.01 -16.30
C LEU A 280 16.29 -3.38 -16.31
N GLY A 281 17.19 -2.44 -15.95
CA GLY A 281 18.62 -2.71 -15.84
C GLY A 281 18.95 -3.74 -14.78
N PHE A 282 18.36 -3.63 -13.58
CA PHE A 282 18.57 -4.61 -12.52
C PHE A 282 17.96 -5.97 -12.86
N ILE A 283 16.78 -6.02 -13.49
CA ILE A 283 16.19 -7.28 -13.97
C ILE A 283 17.14 -7.98 -14.94
N ALA A 284 17.71 -7.25 -15.90
CA ALA A 284 18.65 -7.84 -16.87
C ALA A 284 19.91 -8.39 -16.18
N ILE A 285 20.51 -7.63 -15.27
CA ILE A 285 21.71 -8.06 -14.51
C ILE A 285 21.40 -9.31 -13.69
N PHE A 286 20.32 -9.29 -12.92
CA PHE A 286 19.95 -10.40 -12.05
C PHE A 286 19.55 -11.65 -12.83
N THR A 287 18.82 -11.49 -13.94
CA THR A 287 18.43 -12.63 -14.80
C THR A 287 19.65 -13.40 -15.27
N VAL A 288 20.68 -12.69 -15.77
CA VAL A 288 21.91 -13.31 -16.22
C VAL A 288 22.64 -13.97 -15.06
N SER A 289 22.80 -13.28 -13.92
CA SER A 289 23.49 -13.84 -12.75
C SER A 289 22.79 -15.08 -12.18
N VAL A 290 21.47 -15.04 -11.99
CA VAL A 290 20.66 -16.13 -11.45
C VAL A 290 20.67 -17.32 -12.41
N PHE A 291 20.56 -17.10 -13.72
CA PHE A 291 20.63 -18.17 -14.71
C PHE A 291 21.97 -18.93 -14.64
N TYR A 292 23.09 -18.24 -14.48
CA TYR A 292 24.40 -18.91 -14.31
C TYR A 292 24.53 -19.63 -12.97
N ILE A 293 23.99 -19.07 -11.89
CA ILE A 293 24.03 -19.70 -10.56
C ILE A 293 23.21 -20.99 -10.52
N GLN A 294 22.04 -20.98 -11.13
CA GLN A 294 21.11 -22.13 -11.15
C GLN A 294 21.46 -23.14 -12.26
N GLN A 295 22.48 -22.87 -13.07
CA GLN A 295 22.85 -23.71 -14.19
C GLN A 295 23.18 -25.14 -13.72
N GLY A 296 22.47 -26.14 -14.25
CA GLY A 296 22.63 -27.55 -13.90
C GLY A 296 21.70 -28.06 -12.80
N GLN A 297 20.86 -27.20 -12.20
CA GLN A 297 19.74 -27.65 -11.37
C GLN A 297 18.57 -28.11 -12.24
N GLU A 298 17.83 -29.12 -11.78
CA GLU A 298 16.59 -29.54 -12.45
C GLU A 298 15.59 -28.38 -12.51
N GLY A 299 15.04 -28.10 -13.69
CA GLY A 299 14.09 -27.02 -13.91
C GLY A 299 14.69 -25.63 -14.21
N ALA A 300 16.02 -25.45 -14.10
CA ALA A 300 16.68 -24.17 -14.34
C ALA A 300 16.57 -23.73 -15.81
N SER A 301 15.56 -22.91 -16.10
CA SER A 301 15.32 -22.29 -17.41
C SER A 301 15.62 -20.79 -17.38
N PHE A 302 15.96 -20.23 -18.54
CA PHE A 302 16.17 -18.79 -18.65
C PHE A 302 14.90 -18.00 -18.32
N GLU A 303 13.72 -18.54 -18.67
CA GLU A 303 12.43 -17.93 -18.34
C GLU A 303 12.21 -17.86 -16.83
N GLN A 304 12.52 -18.94 -16.10
CA GLN A 304 12.39 -18.97 -14.66
C GLN A 304 13.35 -17.99 -13.98
N ALA A 305 14.62 -17.96 -14.41
CA ALA A 305 15.60 -17.00 -13.91
C ALA A 305 15.14 -15.55 -14.15
N PHE A 306 14.55 -15.27 -15.32
CA PHE A 306 13.96 -13.96 -15.62
C PHE A 306 12.77 -13.65 -14.71
N ARG A 307 11.85 -14.61 -14.53
CA ARG A 307 10.65 -14.43 -13.70
C ARG A 307 11.01 -14.18 -12.23
N ASP A 308 11.88 -15.00 -11.66
CA ASP A 308 12.33 -14.89 -10.28
C ASP A 308 13.09 -13.57 -10.06
N SER A 309 13.96 -13.19 -11.01
CA SER A 309 14.67 -11.90 -10.97
C SER A 309 13.69 -10.73 -11.09
N ALA A 310 12.78 -10.74 -12.06
CA ALA A 310 11.79 -9.69 -12.25
C ALA A 310 10.90 -9.51 -11.03
N PHE A 311 10.44 -10.63 -10.44
CA PHE A 311 9.62 -10.62 -9.24
C PHE A 311 10.34 -9.96 -8.07
N GLN A 312 11.55 -10.43 -7.74
CA GLN A 312 12.27 -9.94 -6.57
C GLN A 312 12.73 -8.50 -6.74
N ILE A 313 13.27 -8.13 -7.91
CA ILE A 313 13.71 -6.76 -8.18
C ILE A 313 12.55 -5.78 -8.07
N ILE A 314 11.40 -6.08 -8.68
CA ILE A 314 10.25 -5.19 -8.61
C ILE A 314 9.69 -5.17 -7.19
N SER A 315 9.56 -6.31 -6.51
CA SER A 315 9.10 -6.38 -5.12
C SER A 315 9.96 -5.53 -4.17
N LEU A 316 11.29 -5.61 -4.29
CA LEU A 316 12.23 -4.86 -3.45
C LEU A 316 12.21 -3.36 -3.77
N ILE A 317 12.30 -2.96 -5.05
CA ILE A 317 12.34 -1.54 -5.44
C ILE A 317 11.01 -0.85 -5.14
N THR A 318 9.88 -1.53 -5.36
CA THR A 318 8.55 -1.01 -5.03
C THR A 318 8.21 -1.12 -3.55
N THR A 319 9.13 -1.68 -2.76
CA THR A 319 8.96 -1.99 -1.33
C THR A 319 7.72 -2.81 -1.02
N THR A 320 7.25 -3.62 -1.99
CA THR A 320 6.07 -4.46 -1.80
C THR A 320 6.36 -5.60 -0.82
N GLY A 321 7.55 -6.20 -0.88
CA GLY A 321 7.97 -7.21 0.11
C GLY A 321 7.38 -8.61 -0.10
N TYR A 322 6.76 -8.88 -1.26
CA TYR A 322 6.43 -10.25 -1.65
C TYR A 322 7.66 -11.06 -1.98
N VAL A 323 7.56 -12.37 -1.74
CA VAL A 323 8.60 -13.35 -2.03
C VAL A 323 8.03 -14.43 -2.94
N SER A 324 8.68 -14.69 -4.07
CA SER A 324 8.40 -15.85 -4.96
C SER A 324 9.49 -16.91 -4.93
N ALA A 325 10.71 -16.52 -4.53
CA ALA A 325 11.90 -17.35 -4.50
C ALA A 325 12.83 -16.84 -3.39
N ASP A 326 13.63 -17.73 -2.79
CA ASP A 326 14.62 -17.33 -1.80
C ASP A 326 15.85 -16.70 -2.47
N TYR A 327 15.88 -15.37 -2.55
CA TYR A 327 17.01 -14.63 -3.11
C TYR A 327 18.25 -14.66 -2.21
N THR A 328 18.14 -15.08 -0.94
CA THR A 328 19.29 -15.21 -0.05
C THR A 328 20.16 -16.42 -0.40
N ALA A 329 19.56 -17.40 -1.07
CA ALA A 329 20.23 -18.60 -1.55
C ALA A 329 20.98 -18.42 -2.89
N TRP A 330 20.82 -17.29 -3.59
CA TRP A 330 21.46 -17.08 -4.89
C TRP A 330 22.96 -16.85 -4.79
N SER A 331 23.38 -15.73 -4.17
CA SER A 331 24.78 -15.50 -3.82
C SER A 331 24.89 -14.35 -2.81
N PRO A 332 25.94 -14.31 -1.96
CA PRO A 332 26.13 -13.21 -1.01
C PRO A 332 26.18 -11.83 -1.67
N ALA A 333 26.73 -11.73 -2.89
CA ALA A 333 26.78 -10.49 -3.65
C ALA A 333 25.39 -10.01 -4.08
N LEU A 334 24.55 -10.92 -4.60
CA LEU A 334 23.17 -10.59 -4.97
C LEU A 334 22.32 -10.25 -3.75
N THR A 335 22.49 -10.94 -2.62
CA THR A 335 21.82 -10.62 -1.36
C THR A 335 22.15 -9.21 -0.88
N MET A 336 23.42 -8.81 -0.95
CA MET A 336 23.84 -7.44 -0.62
C MET A 336 23.25 -6.40 -1.57
N LEU A 337 23.20 -6.70 -2.88
CA LEU A 337 22.52 -5.82 -3.84
C LEU A 337 21.02 -5.70 -3.54
N CYS A 338 20.32 -6.80 -3.26
CA CYS A 338 18.92 -6.79 -2.85
C CYS A 338 18.70 -5.88 -1.63
N PHE A 339 19.60 -5.94 -0.64
CA PHE A 339 19.54 -5.05 0.53
C PHE A 339 19.67 -3.57 0.15
N ILE A 340 20.56 -3.22 -0.80
CA ILE A 340 20.69 -1.84 -1.30
C ILE A 340 19.42 -1.39 -2.04
N LEU A 341 18.79 -2.29 -2.81
CA LEU A 341 17.58 -1.98 -3.58
C LEU A 341 16.40 -1.55 -2.69
N LEU A 342 16.32 -2.03 -1.45
CA LEU A 342 15.29 -1.63 -0.47
C LEU A 342 15.28 -0.10 -0.22
N PHE A 343 16.43 0.57 -0.37
CA PHE A 343 16.56 2.01 -0.11
C PHE A 343 16.24 2.88 -1.33
N LEU A 344 16.15 2.30 -2.54
CA LEU A 344 15.82 3.07 -3.74
C LEU A 344 14.42 3.66 -3.63
N GLY A 345 13.44 2.81 -3.35
CA GLY A 345 12.02 3.17 -3.41
C GLY A 345 11.56 3.49 -4.83
N ALA A 346 10.25 3.46 -5.05
CA ALA A 346 9.67 3.80 -6.35
C ALA A 346 9.40 5.32 -6.49
N SER A 347 8.57 5.70 -7.46
CA SER A 347 8.34 7.11 -7.79
C SER A 347 7.65 7.87 -6.65
N ALA A 348 7.90 9.18 -6.51
CA ALA A 348 7.10 10.04 -5.64
C ALA A 348 5.63 10.08 -6.11
N GLY A 349 4.68 10.15 -5.17
CA GLY A 349 3.24 10.05 -5.52
C GLY A 349 2.76 8.65 -5.94
N SER A 350 3.55 7.61 -5.64
CA SER A 350 3.16 6.20 -5.63
C SER A 350 2.91 5.71 -4.19
N THR A 351 2.35 4.51 -4.03
CA THR A 351 2.12 3.88 -2.72
C THR A 351 3.40 3.30 -2.09
N ALA A 352 4.47 3.15 -2.87
CA ALA A 352 5.73 2.56 -2.41
C ALA A 352 6.38 3.36 -1.27
N GLY A 353 7.28 2.76 -0.51
CA GLY A 353 8.06 3.42 0.53
C GLY A 353 9.40 3.99 0.04
N GLY A 354 10.33 4.17 0.98
CA GLY A 354 11.74 4.51 0.72
C GLY A 354 12.04 5.99 0.49
N ILE A 355 13.28 6.28 0.07
CA ILE A 355 13.80 7.64 -0.15
C ILE A 355 13.12 8.33 -1.35
N LYS A 356 12.39 7.56 -2.17
CA LYS A 356 11.72 7.93 -3.43
C LYS A 356 12.70 8.22 -4.56
N PHE A 357 12.35 7.73 -5.74
CA PHE A 357 13.22 7.73 -6.91
C PHE A 357 13.66 9.14 -7.35
N ILE A 358 12.78 10.14 -7.26
CA ILE A 358 13.12 11.54 -7.56
C ILE A 358 14.31 12.07 -6.76
N ARG A 359 14.50 11.64 -5.50
CA ARG A 359 15.60 12.14 -4.67
C ARG A 359 16.95 11.63 -5.17
N HIS A 360 17.01 10.36 -5.57
CA HIS A 360 18.19 9.79 -6.22
C HIS A 360 18.50 10.52 -7.52
N LEU A 361 17.49 10.74 -8.36
CA LEU A 361 17.66 11.44 -9.63
C LEU A 361 18.18 12.87 -9.46
N VAL A 362 17.64 13.63 -8.52
CA VAL A 362 18.09 15.00 -8.21
C VAL A 362 19.51 14.98 -7.64
N PHE A 363 19.82 14.04 -6.74
CA PHE A 363 21.17 13.88 -6.19
C PHE A 363 22.20 13.66 -7.32
N PHE A 364 21.98 12.68 -8.20
CA PHE A 364 22.89 12.40 -9.31
C PHE A 364 23.03 13.58 -10.27
N LYS A 365 21.92 14.24 -10.65
CA LYS A 365 21.96 15.42 -11.53
C LYS A 365 22.74 16.57 -10.89
N ASN A 366 22.54 16.84 -9.61
CA ASN A 366 23.26 17.87 -8.88
C ASN A 366 24.76 17.54 -8.76
N SER A 367 25.12 16.29 -8.41
CA SER A 367 26.53 15.89 -8.35
C SER A 367 27.24 16.09 -9.69
N ILE A 368 26.61 15.72 -10.81
CA ILE A 368 27.18 15.94 -12.15
C ILE A 368 27.38 17.43 -12.44
N LEU A 369 26.51 18.30 -11.92
CA LEU A 369 26.65 19.75 -12.08
C LEU A 369 27.80 20.32 -11.23
N GLU A 370 28.02 19.80 -10.02
CA GLU A 370 29.14 20.24 -9.16
C GLU A 370 30.52 19.82 -9.69
N PHE A 371 30.59 18.72 -10.45
CA PHE A 371 31.83 18.27 -11.10
C PHE A 371 32.10 18.91 -12.47
N LYS A 372 31.16 19.72 -12.98
CA LYS A 372 31.32 20.50 -14.21
C LYS A 372 31.69 21.94 -13.89
#